data_AF-A0A9D5YFN8-F1
#
_entry.id   AF-A0A9D5YFN8-F1
#
_cell.length_a   1.000
_cell.length_b   1.000
_cell.length_c   1.000
_cell.angle_alpha   90.00
_cell.angle_beta   90.00
_cell.angle_gamma   90.00
#
_symmetry.space_group_name_H-M   'P 1'
#
loop_
_entity.id
_entity.type
_entity.pdbx_description
1 polymer ?
#
loop_
_entity_poly.entity_id
_entity_poly.type
_entity_poly.pdbx_seq_one_letter_code
_entity_poly.pdbx_strand_id
1 'polypeptide(L)'
;MTFISRSLGKFLSWFVAAFGVYGVGVAFVNFIMLVTGKTGDSFGHWLVLHHIGFAGLVALPFALIKGKYENIIRLIGGFAVLGLFGLFHSGDIQGDLFANNRDLFDCVADGGFIGGFSWGAMLIIYLAFSDIYMKNKKMFFGAVGIYAVLTAGVLAGVFMTLPEGAGWIGANSTFMAINKPSVSPSFVIVTVFISLLAFTIVELFSFYKLSFDPFMWWGKNPILMYCLEFGLVGGITVAGESFFETASAPVAIIIVAAMAILLTAIAYICNKKKIIIKI
;
A
#
# COMPACT_ATOMS: atom_id res chain seq x y z
N MET A 1 22.51 25.66 -2.35
CA MET A 1 22.06 24.66 -3.36
C MET A 1 22.79 24.96 -4.66
N THR A 2 23.49 23.99 -5.24
CA THR A 2 24.17 24.16 -6.54
C THR A 2 23.15 24.27 -7.68
N PHE A 3 23.48 24.95 -8.78
CA PHE A 3 22.59 25.09 -9.95
C PHE A 3 22.02 23.75 -10.42
N ILE A 4 22.86 22.71 -10.45
CA ILE A 4 22.49 21.32 -10.80
C ILE A 4 21.43 20.75 -9.85
N SER A 5 21.55 20.99 -8.53
CA SER A 5 20.55 20.52 -7.57
C SER A 5 19.18 21.21 -7.76
N ARG A 6 19.19 22.49 -8.16
CA ARG A 6 17.97 23.27 -8.40
C ARG A 6 17.27 22.84 -9.69
N SER A 7 18.02 22.60 -10.76
CA SER A 7 17.47 22.12 -12.04
C SER A 7 16.95 20.69 -11.93
N LEU A 8 17.69 19.80 -11.27
CA LEU A 8 17.23 18.43 -11.02
C LEU A 8 15.97 18.39 -10.14
N GLY A 9 15.93 19.17 -9.06
CA GLY A 9 14.73 19.28 -8.22
C GLY A 9 13.51 19.76 -9.00
N LYS A 10 13.67 20.81 -9.83
CA LYS A 10 12.59 21.31 -10.69
C LYS A 10 12.11 20.25 -11.68
N PHE A 11 13.02 19.56 -12.37
CA PHE A 11 12.67 18.49 -13.31
C PHE A 11 11.85 17.40 -12.62
N LEU A 12 12.30 16.93 -11.45
CA LEU A 12 11.59 15.89 -10.71
C LEU A 12 10.22 16.36 -10.21
N SER A 13 10.08 17.63 -9.81
CA SER A 13 8.77 18.20 -9.46
C SER A 13 7.82 18.25 -10.66
N TRP A 14 8.30 18.68 -11.83
CA TRP A 14 7.50 18.67 -13.06
C TRP A 14 7.13 17.26 -13.50
N PHE A 15 8.04 16.30 -13.34
CA PHE A 15 7.79 14.89 -13.60
C PHE A 15 6.65 14.35 -12.71
N VAL A 16 6.72 14.58 -11.40
CA VAL A 16 5.65 14.18 -10.46
C VAL A 16 4.33 14.87 -10.81
N ALA A 17 4.34 16.16 -11.14
CA ALA A 17 3.15 16.89 -11.52
C ALA A 17 2.51 16.35 -12.82
N ALA A 18 3.32 16.06 -13.84
CA ALA A 18 2.86 15.47 -15.10
C ALA A 18 2.24 14.08 -14.88
N PHE A 19 2.86 13.26 -14.04
CA PHE A 19 2.31 11.96 -13.63
C PHE A 19 0.99 12.11 -12.87
N GLY A 20 0.86 13.13 -12.03
CA GLY A 20 -0.40 13.46 -11.35
C GLY A 20 -1.53 13.79 -12.34
N VAL A 21 -1.27 14.66 -13.32
CA VAL A 21 -2.23 15.04 -14.37
C VAL A 21 -2.61 13.83 -15.24
N TYR A 22 -1.61 13.06 -15.68
CA TYR A 22 -1.84 11.81 -16.42
C TYR A 22 -2.72 10.84 -15.62
N GLY A 23 -2.43 10.72 -14.32
CA GLY A 23 -3.26 9.98 -13.39
C GLY A 23 -4.72 10.42 -13.47
N VAL A 24 -5.04 11.70 -13.29
CA VAL A 24 -6.44 12.17 -13.31
C VAL A 24 -7.16 11.74 -14.60
N GLY A 25 -6.49 11.80 -15.74
CA GLY A 25 -7.03 11.30 -17.01
C GLY A 25 -7.33 9.80 -16.98
N VAL A 26 -6.40 8.99 -16.48
CA VAL A 26 -6.56 7.53 -16.34
C VAL A 26 -7.70 7.17 -15.37
N ALA A 27 -7.85 7.89 -14.26
CA ALA A 27 -8.95 7.68 -13.32
C ALA A 27 -10.32 7.93 -13.96
N PHE A 28 -10.44 8.98 -14.77
CA PHE A 28 -11.68 9.28 -15.49
C PHE A 28 -12.02 8.19 -16.52
N VAL A 29 -11.04 7.73 -17.30
CA VAL A 29 -11.23 6.65 -18.27
C VAL A 29 -11.65 5.35 -17.57
N ASN A 30 -10.97 4.98 -16.48
CA ASN A 30 -11.32 3.78 -15.71
C ASN A 30 -12.70 3.88 -15.04
N PHE A 31 -13.10 5.07 -14.57
CA PHE A 31 -14.46 5.28 -14.06
C PHE A 31 -15.49 4.98 -15.15
N ILE A 32 -15.30 5.50 -16.37
CA ILE A 32 -16.18 5.21 -17.52
C ILE A 32 -16.17 3.71 -17.84
N MET A 33 -15.01 3.06 -17.84
CA MET A 33 -14.90 1.63 -18.13
C MET A 33 -15.61 0.76 -17.07
N LEU A 34 -15.53 1.16 -15.80
CA LEU A 34 -16.23 0.51 -14.70
C LEU A 34 -17.75 0.59 -14.88
N VAL A 35 -18.30 1.80 -15.09
CA VAL A 35 -19.76 1.98 -15.27
C VAL A 35 -20.30 1.44 -16.60
N THR A 36 -19.42 1.16 -17.58
CA THR A 36 -19.80 0.54 -18.86
C THR A 36 -19.53 -0.96 -18.93
N GLY A 37 -19.06 -1.59 -17.84
CA GLY A 37 -18.80 -3.02 -17.77
C GLY A 37 -17.58 -3.51 -18.55
N LYS A 38 -16.69 -2.61 -19.00
CA LYS A 38 -15.45 -2.93 -19.74
C LYS A 38 -14.26 -3.11 -18.80
N THR A 39 -14.40 -3.98 -17.80
CA THR A 39 -13.39 -4.16 -16.72
C THR A 39 -12.12 -4.88 -17.16
N GLY A 40 -12.15 -5.63 -18.27
CA GLY A 40 -11.01 -6.40 -18.79
C GLY A 40 -9.87 -5.60 -19.42
N ASP A 41 -10.11 -4.33 -19.79
CA ASP A 41 -9.14 -3.47 -20.48
C ASP A 41 -8.58 -2.36 -19.56
N SER A 42 -8.77 -2.45 -18.25
CA SER A 42 -8.45 -1.35 -17.33
C SER A 42 -6.94 -1.07 -17.25
N PHE A 43 -6.56 0.19 -17.09
CA PHE A 43 -5.18 0.59 -16.78
C PHE A 43 -4.84 0.28 -15.31
N GLY A 44 -4.93 -0.99 -14.91
CA GLY A 44 -4.88 -1.43 -13.51
C GLY A 44 -3.69 -0.86 -12.73
N HIS A 45 -2.48 -0.88 -13.31
CA HIS A 45 -1.28 -0.40 -12.62
C HIS A 45 -1.27 1.12 -12.34
N TRP A 46 -2.10 1.92 -13.02
CA TRP A 46 -2.11 3.38 -12.87
C TRP A 46 -3.17 3.89 -11.89
N LEU A 47 -4.18 3.08 -11.60
CA LEU A 47 -5.13 3.33 -10.50
C LEU A 47 -4.45 3.32 -9.13
N VAL A 48 -3.20 2.83 -9.07
CA VAL A 48 -2.50 2.67 -7.81
C VAL A 48 -2.17 4.00 -7.15
N LEU A 49 -1.71 4.97 -7.93
CA LEU A 49 -1.40 6.31 -7.42
C LEU A 49 -2.66 7.03 -6.89
N HIS A 50 -3.83 6.79 -7.50
CA HIS A 50 -5.09 7.41 -7.08
C HIS A 50 -5.59 6.89 -5.75
N HIS A 51 -5.60 5.57 -5.56
CA HIS A 51 -6.06 5.04 -4.28
C HIS A 51 -5.07 5.34 -3.16
N ILE A 52 -3.75 5.48 -3.42
CA ILE A 52 -2.79 5.94 -2.41
C ILE A 52 -3.06 7.40 -2.04
N GLY A 53 -3.29 8.26 -3.03
CA GLY A 53 -3.69 9.64 -2.78
C GLY A 53 -4.98 9.73 -1.97
N PHE A 54 -5.98 8.92 -2.34
CA PHE A 54 -7.26 8.85 -1.63
C PHE A 54 -7.13 8.25 -0.23
N ALA A 55 -6.33 7.21 -0.04
CA ALA A 55 -5.99 6.64 1.26
C ALA A 55 -5.36 7.68 2.18
N GLY A 56 -4.48 8.52 1.63
CA GLY A 56 -3.94 9.69 2.31
C GLY A 56 -5.03 10.66 2.76
N LEU A 57 -5.99 10.98 1.90
CA LEU A 57 -7.15 11.84 2.24
C LEU A 57 -8.04 11.22 3.33
N VAL A 58 -8.27 9.91 3.28
CA VAL A 58 -9.02 9.17 4.32
C VAL A 58 -8.29 9.22 5.65
N ALA A 59 -6.96 9.05 5.64
CA ALA A 59 -6.14 9.06 6.85
C ALA A 59 -5.87 10.47 7.40
N LEU A 60 -5.91 11.51 6.56
CA LEU A 60 -5.50 12.87 6.91
C LEU A 60 -6.28 13.46 8.10
N PRO A 61 -7.63 13.37 8.18
CA PRO A 61 -8.37 13.84 9.35
C PRO A 61 -7.85 13.23 10.66
N PHE A 62 -7.55 11.92 10.66
CA PHE A 62 -7.04 11.19 11.82
C PHE A 62 -5.60 11.55 12.17
N ALA A 63 -4.77 11.82 11.16
CA ALA A 63 -3.39 12.28 11.34
C ALA A 63 -3.32 13.67 12.01
N LEU A 64 -4.32 14.53 11.75
CA LEU A 64 -4.39 15.87 12.31
C LEU A 64 -4.94 15.92 13.75
N ILE A 65 -5.55 14.83 14.24
CA ILE A 65 -6.03 14.72 15.63
C ILE A 65 -4.82 14.76 16.57
N LYS A 66 -4.87 15.66 17.56
CA LYS A 66 -3.87 15.78 18.63
C LYS A 66 -4.57 15.66 19.98
N GLY A 67 -3.99 14.91 20.91
CA GLY A 67 -4.47 14.89 22.28
C GLY A 67 -4.15 13.62 23.07
N LYS A 68 -4.61 13.59 24.32
CA LYS A 68 -4.33 12.49 25.27
C LYS A 68 -4.73 11.11 24.74
N TYR A 69 -5.80 11.02 23.95
CA TYR A 69 -6.38 9.78 23.44
C TYR A 69 -6.19 9.59 21.94
N GLU A 70 -5.30 10.33 21.29
CA GLU A 70 -5.12 10.31 19.83
C GLU A 70 -4.85 8.90 19.25
N ASN A 71 -4.02 8.09 19.92
CA ASN A 71 -3.69 6.74 19.48
C ASN A 71 -4.89 5.80 19.57
N ILE A 72 -5.77 5.97 20.57
CA ILE A 72 -6.99 5.18 20.71
C ILE A 72 -8.01 5.60 19.63
N ILE A 73 -8.16 6.91 19.41
CA ILE A 73 -9.07 7.42 18.37
C ILE A 73 -8.62 6.93 16.98
N ARG A 74 -7.32 6.94 16.69
CA ARG A 74 -6.77 6.38 15.45
C ARG A 74 -6.99 4.89 15.37
N LEU A 75 -6.72 4.13 16.44
CA LEU A 75 -6.94 2.68 16.41
C LEU A 75 -8.42 2.32 16.16
N ILE A 76 -9.34 2.91 16.93
CA ILE A 76 -10.78 2.71 16.76
C ILE A 76 -11.24 3.20 15.39
N GLY A 77 -10.79 4.38 14.96
CA GLY A 77 -11.13 4.96 13.66
C GLY A 77 -10.67 4.10 12.49
N GLY A 78 -9.44 3.60 12.54
CA GLY A 78 -8.89 2.70 11.53
C GLY A 78 -9.71 1.42 11.42
N PHE A 79 -10.00 0.76 12.55
CA PHE A 79 -10.85 -0.43 12.55
C PHE A 79 -12.31 -0.15 12.17
N ALA A 80 -12.86 1.01 12.51
CA ALA A 80 -14.20 1.42 12.11
C ALA A 80 -14.29 1.62 10.59
N VAL A 81 -13.33 2.34 9.98
CA VAL A 81 -13.25 2.49 8.52
C VAL A 81 -13.06 1.13 7.85
N LEU A 82 -12.19 0.27 8.40
CA LEU A 82 -11.98 -1.08 7.87
C LEU A 82 -13.23 -1.95 7.97
N GLY A 83 -13.97 -1.86 9.07
CA GLY A 83 -15.22 -2.59 9.29
C GLY A 83 -16.34 -2.11 8.37
N LEU A 84 -16.49 -0.79 8.21
CA LEU A 84 -17.45 -0.20 7.26
C LEU A 84 -17.11 -0.60 5.82
N PHE A 85 -15.83 -0.55 5.44
CA PHE A 85 -15.37 -1.05 4.16
C PHE A 85 -15.66 -2.55 4.01
N GLY A 86 -15.42 -3.36 5.04
CA GLY A 86 -15.71 -4.80 5.02
C GLY A 86 -17.20 -5.10 4.82
N LEU A 87 -18.08 -4.39 5.52
CA LEU A 87 -19.53 -4.51 5.35
C LEU A 87 -19.97 -4.13 3.93
N PHE A 88 -19.39 -3.06 3.38
CA PHE A 88 -19.66 -2.64 2.01
C PHE A 88 -19.09 -3.63 0.98
N HIS A 89 -17.87 -4.11 1.19
CA HIS A 89 -17.17 -5.06 0.31
C HIS A 89 -17.91 -6.41 0.23
N SER A 90 -18.47 -6.88 1.35
CA SER A 90 -19.26 -8.11 1.42
C SER A 90 -20.76 -7.94 1.08
N GLY A 91 -21.21 -6.70 0.85
CA GLY A 91 -22.60 -6.40 0.52
C GLY A 91 -22.90 -6.52 -0.98
N ASP A 92 -24.15 -6.23 -1.33
CA ASP A 92 -24.58 -5.98 -2.71
C ASP A 92 -24.97 -4.50 -2.88
N ILE A 93 -24.91 -4.00 -4.12
CA ILE A 93 -25.57 -2.77 -4.51
C ILE A 93 -26.73 -3.18 -5.41
N GLN A 94 -27.96 -2.94 -4.96
CA GLN A 94 -29.15 -3.20 -5.77
C GLN A 94 -29.07 -2.45 -7.11
N GLY A 95 -29.09 -3.20 -8.21
CA GLY A 95 -29.06 -2.66 -9.57
C GLY A 95 -27.70 -2.74 -10.28
N ASP A 96 -26.66 -3.27 -9.64
CA ASP A 96 -25.38 -3.55 -10.29
C ASP A 96 -25.40 -4.88 -11.07
N LEU A 97 -24.51 -5.04 -12.05
CA LEU A 97 -24.35 -6.24 -12.89
C LEU A 97 -23.64 -7.39 -12.16
N PHE A 98 -23.08 -7.13 -10.97
CA PHE A 98 -22.31 -8.08 -10.18
C PHE A 98 -23.14 -8.67 -9.03
N ALA A 99 -22.93 -9.96 -8.73
CA ALA A 99 -23.66 -10.66 -7.69
C ALA A 99 -23.33 -10.16 -6.26
N ASN A 100 -22.18 -9.51 -6.10
CA ASN A 100 -21.75 -8.84 -4.88
C ASN A 100 -20.69 -7.77 -5.23
N ASN A 101 -20.42 -6.85 -4.30
CA ASN A 101 -19.46 -5.76 -4.53
C ASN A 101 -18.01 -6.24 -4.64
N ARG A 102 -17.71 -7.41 -4.07
CA ARG A 102 -16.38 -8.01 -4.14
C ARG A 102 -16.00 -8.36 -5.58
N ASP A 103 -16.91 -8.95 -6.35
CA ASP A 103 -16.64 -9.35 -7.73
C ASP A 103 -16.34 -8.13 -8.63
N LEU A 104 -16.92 -6.96 -8.30
CA LEU A 104 -16.58 -5.68 -8.92
C LEU A 104 -15.15 -5.23 -8.57
N PHE A 105 -14.74 -5.33 -7.31
CA PHE A 105 -13.44 -4.85 -6.83
C PHE A 105 -12.28 -5.79 -7.11
N ASP A 106 -12.51 -7.09 -7.17
CA ASP A 106 -11.49 -8.09 -7.51
C ASP A 106 -11.01 -7.90 -8.97
N CYS A 107 -11.83 -7.28 -9.84
CA CYS A 107 -11.47 -6.93 -11.21
C CYS A 107 -10.67 -5.63 -11.35
N VAL A 108 -10.50 -4.85 -10.28
CA VAL A 108 -9.79 -3.56 -10.32
C VAL A 108 -8.54 -3.65 -9.46
N ALA A 109 -7.38 -3.28 -10.02
CA ALA A 109 -6.13 -3.31 -9.27
C ALA A 109 -6.23 -2.51 -7.95
N ASP A 110 -5.89 -3.19 -6.86
CA ASP A 110 -5.90 -2.65 -5.48
C ASP A 110 -7.23 -1.98 -5.08
N GLY A 111 -8.36 -2.50 -5.59
CA GLY A 111 -9.73 -2.15 -5.23
C GLY A 111 -10.19 -0.83 -5.85
N GLY A 112 -9.39 -0.24 -6.73
CA GLY A 112 -9.64 1.06 -7.32
C GLY A 112 -9.78 2.17 -6.28
N PHE A 113 -10.59 3.18 -6.59
CA PHE A 113 -10.82 4.32 -5.69
C PHE A 113 -11.40 3.87 -4.33
N ILE A 114 -12.34 2.92 -4.34
CA ILE A 114 -13.02 2.43 -3.13
C ILE A 114 -12.07 1.64 -2.23
N GLY A 115 -11.14 0.86 -2.81
CA GLY A 115 -10.05 0.20 -2.07
C GLY A 115 -9.18 1.19 -1.29
N GLY A 116 -9.13 2.46 -1.68
CA GLY A 116 -8.43 3.51 -0.93
C GLY A 116 -8.98 3.75 0.48
N PHE A 117 -10.23 3.36 0.79
CA PHE A 117 -10.71 3.35 2.19
C PHE A 117 -10.00 2.28 3.03
N SER A 118 -9.78 1.10 2.47
CA SER A 118 -9.07 0.00 3.13
C SER A 118 -7.59 0.34 3.35
N TRP A 119 -6.94 0.90 2.32
CA TRP A 119 -5.59 1.46 2.43
C TRP A 119 -5.52 2.61 3.45
N GLY A 120 -6.52 3.49 3.48
CA GLY A 120 -6.62 4.58 4.44
C GLY A 120 -6.74 4.06 5.87
N ALA A 121 -7.58 3.05 6.10
CA ALA A 121 -7.68 2.35 7.38
C ALA A 121 -6.33 1.78 7.83
N MET A 122 -5.60 1.13 6.92
CA MET A 122 -4.25 0.62 7.18
C MET A 122 -3.30 1.73 7.66
N LEU A 123 -3.29 2.88 6.98
CA LEU A 123 -2.46 4.04 7.37
C LEU A 123 -2.85 4.58 8.75
N ILE A 124 -4.14 4.67 9.05
CA ILE A 124 -4.62 5.14 10.36
C ILE A 124 -4.17 4.18 11.47
N ILE A 125 -4.23 2.87 11.23
CA ILE A 125 -3.73 1.86 12.19
C ILE A 125 -2.22 2.03 12.39
N TYR A 126 -1.43 2.23 11.33
CA TYR A 126 0.00 2.50 11.47
C TYR A 126 0.29 3.77 12.28
N LEU A 127 -0.47 4.85 12.09
CA LEU A 127 -0.34 6.05 12.89
C LEU A 127 -0.57 5.76 14.38
N ALA A 128 -1.58 4.96 14.72
CA ALA A 128 -1.83 4.56 16.10
C ALA A 128 -0.64 3.80 16.71
N PHE A 129 -0.08 2.83 15.99
CA PHE A 129 1.09 2.08 16.44
C PHE A 129 2.35 2.95 16.56
N SER A 130 2.55 3.88 15.62
CA SER A 130 3.61 4.87 15.69
C SER A 130 3.50 5.72 16.96
N ASP A 131 2.31 6.20 17.31
CA ASP A 131 2.11 6.96 18.55
C ASP A 131 2.42 6.13 19.80
N ILE A 132 1.97 4.87 19.82
CA ILE A 132 2.21 3.97 20.95
C ILE A 132 3.72 3.75 21.13
N TYR A 133 4.45 3.51 20.02
CA TYR A 133 5.91 3.36 20.04
C TYR A 133 6.61 4.61 20.56
N MET A 134 6.24 5.78 20.04
CA MET A 134 6.84 7.07 20.42
C MET A 134 6.57 7.41 21.90
N LYS A 135 5.44 6.99 22.46
CA LYS A 135 5.11 7.20 23.88
C LYS A 135 5.79 6.19 24.80
N ASN A 136 5.76 4.90 24.46
CA ASN A 136 6.35 3.84 25.28
C ASN A 136 6.60 2.55 24.48
N LYS A 137 7.87 2.21 24.30
CA LYS A 137 8.30 1.00 23.59
C LYS A 137 7.74 -0.30 24.18
N LYS A 138 7.62 -0.43 25.51
CA LYS A 138 7.05 -1.64 26.13
C LYS A 138 5.57 -1.81 25.80
N MET A 139 4.81 -0.70 25.80
CA MET A 139 3.40 -0.72 25.40
C MET A 139 3.25 -1.08 23.92
N PHE A 140 4.19 -0.63 23.07
CA PHE A 140 4.21 -1.01 21.65
C PHE A 140 4.35 -2.52 21.46
N PHE A 141 5.32 -3.18 22.11
CA PHE A 141 5.46 -4.64 22.01
C PHE A 141 4.21 -5.38 22.52
N GLY A 142 3.59 -4.90 23.61
CA GLY A 142 2.32 -5.44 24.09
C GLY A 142 1.19 -5.29 23.07
N ALA A 143 1.07 -4.11 22.43
CA ALA A 143 0.08 -3.86 21.39
C ALA A 143 0.30 -4.74 20.15
N VAL A 144 1.56 -4.94 19.73
CA VAL A 144 1.90 -5.86 18.63
C VAL A 144 1.50 -7.30 18.99
N GLY A 145 1.72 -7.73 20.24
CA GLY A 145 1.29 -9.03 20.73
C GLY A 145 -0.23 -9.22 20.67
N ILE A 146 -1.01 -8.21 21.10
CA ILE A 146 -2.49 -8.23 20.98
C ILE A 146 -2.91 -8.30 19.50
N TYR A 147 -2.26 -7.51 18.65
CA TYR A 147 -2.52 -7.51 17.21
C TYR A 147 -2.18 -8.85 16.54
N ALA A 148 -1.16 -9.56 17.03
CA ALA A 148 -0.81 -10.90 16.59
C ALA A 148 -1.95 -11.89 16.88
N VAL A 149 -2.60 -11.80 18.04
CA VAL A 149 -3.76 -12.64 18.39
C VAL A 149 -4.93 -12.37 17.45
N LEU A 150 -5.24 -11.09 17.17
CA LEU A 150 -6.25 -10.71 16.20
C LEU A 150 -5.96 -11.30 14.82
N THR A 151 -4.70 -11.16 14.36
CA THR A 151 -4.26 -11.66 13.05
C THR A 151 -4.35 -13.19 12.98
N ALA A 152 -3.93 -13.89 14.04
CA ALA A 152 -4.06 -15.33 14.14
C ALA A 152 -5.52 -15.79 14.12
N GLY A 153 -6.43 -15.05 14.75
CA GLY A 153 -7.87 -15.30 14.68
C GLY A 153 -8.43 -15.17 13.27
N VAL A 154 -8.05 -14.11 12.55
CA VAL A 154 -8.42 -13.93 11.13
C VAL A 154 -7.88 -15.07 10.28
N LEU A 155 -6.59 -15.41 10.42
CA LEU A 155 -5.98 -16.51 9.69
C LEU A 155 -6.69 -17.84 9.99
N ALA A 156 -6.94 -18.16 11.25
CA ALA A 156 -7.66 -19.37 11.63
C ALA A 156 -9.06 -19.41 10.98
N GLY A 157 -9.82 -18.31 11.03
CA GLY A 157 -11.12 -18.22 10.38
C GLY A 157 -11.07 -18.39 8.85
N VAL A 158 -10.06 -17.81 8.19
CA VAL A 158 -9.84 -18.01 6.75
C VAL A 158 -9.54 -19.47 6.45
N PHE A 159 -8.58 -20.08 7.14
CA PHE A 159 -8.16 -21.44 6.87
C PHE A 159 -9.21 -22.50 7.25
N MET A 160 -10.06 -22.23 8.25
CA MET A 160 -11.19 -23.10 8.61
C MET A 160 -12.30 -23.11 7.56
N THR A 161 -12.39 -22.08 6.72
CA THR A 161 -13.44 -21.96 5.69
C THR A 161 -12.95 -22.39 4.31
N LEU A 162 -11.73 -22.93 4.21
CA LEU A 162 -11.17 -23.42 2.96
C LEU A 162 -11.73 -24.78 2.58
N PRO A 163 -11.97 -25.03 1.28
CA PRO A 163 -12.11 -26.38 0.76
C PRO A 163 -10.88 -27.22 1.12
N GLU A 164 -11.10 -28.51 1.40
CA GLU A 164 -10.04 -29.43 1.79
C GLU A 164 -8.93 -29.47 0.72
N GLY A 165 -7.68 -29.27 1.13
CA GLY A 165 -6.52 -29.24 0.22
C GLY A 165 -6.27 -27.92 -0.53
N ALA A 166 -7.11 -26.89 -0.38
CA ALA A 166 -6.96 -25.63 -1.13
C ALA A 166 -5.78 -24.74 -0.69
N GLY A 167 -5.25 -24.95 0.53
CA GLY A 167 -4.05 -24.28 1.04
C GLY A 167 -4.08 -22.75 0.90
N TRP A 168 -2.91 -22.13 0.70
CA TRP A 168 -2.78 -20.67 0.55
C TRP A 168 -3.45 -20.12 -0.71
N ILE A 169 -3.55 -20.91 -1.79
CA ILE A 169 -4.18 -20.49 -3.04
C ILE A 169 -5.69 -20.29 -2.82
N GLY A 170 -6.32 -21.17 -2.04
CA GLY A 170 -7.72 -21.04 -1.65
C GLY A 170 -8.00 -19.91 -0.66
N ALA A 171 -6.99 -19.38 0.04
CA ALA A 171 -7.18 -18.25 0.97
C ALA A 171 -7.67 -16.97 0.27
N ASN A 172 -7.61 -16.94 -1.07
CA ASN A 172 -8.16 -15.87 -1.90
C ASN A 172 -9.65 -16.05 -2.22
N SER A 173 -10.27 -17.22 -1.97
CA SER A 173 -11.62 -17.54 -2.44
C SER A 173 -12.68 -17.63 -1.34
N THR A 174 -12.34 -17.39 -0.07
CA THR A 174 -13.29 -17.47 1.07
C THR A 174 -13.99 -16.15 1.34
N PHE A 175 -15.05 -16.15 2.16
CA PHE A 175 -15.74 -14.93 2.58
C PHE A 175 -14.80 -13.91 3.26
N MET A 176 -13.80 -14.38 4.01
CA MET A 176 -12.75 -13.56 4.62
C MET A 176 -11.45 -13.57 3.79
N ALA A 177 -11.55 -13.65 2.46
CA ALA A 177 -10.39 -13.82 1.58
C ALA A 177 -9.26 -12.84 1.90
N ILE A 178 -8.01 -13.31 1.86
CA ILE A 178 -6.81 -12.49 2.01
C ILE A 178 -6.42 -12.01 0.61
N ASN A 179 -7.17 -11.03 0.09
CA ASN A 179 -7.04 -10.62 -1.31
C ASN A 179 -6.40 -9.23 -1.43
N LYS A 180 -5.27 -9.15 -2.16
CA LYS A 180 -4.62 -7.89 -2.52
C LYS A 180 -5.43 -7.12 -3.58
N PRO A 181 -5.86 -7.73 -4.71
CA PRO A 181 -6.73 -7.10 -5.70
C PRO A 181 -7.84 -6.22 -5.15
N SER A 182 -8.67 -6.66 -4.19
CA SER A 182 -9.69 -5.79 -3.58
C SER A 182 -9.26 -5.09 -2.30
N VAL A 183 -8.02 -5.33 -1.83
CA VAL A 183 -7.50 -4.85 -0.54
C VAL A 183 -8.45 -5.25 0.59
N SER A 184 -8.73 -6.54 0.70
CA SER A 184 -9.74 -7.04 1.63
C SER A 184 -9.41 -6.68 3.09
N PRO A 185 -10.40 -6.65 4.00
CA PRO A 185 -10.16 -6.40 5.42
C PRO A 185 -9.11 -7.35 6.03
N SER A 186 -9.19 -8.64 5.67
CA SER A 186 -8.21 -9.65 6.11
C SER A 186 -6.80 -9.35 5.58
N PHE A 187 -6.68 -8.92 4.33
CA PHE A 187 -5.41 -8.51 3.74
C PHE A 187 -4.79 -7.34 4.52
N VAL A 188 -5.59 -6.33 4.88
CA VAL A 188 -5.10 -5.20 5.69
C VAL A 188 -4.59 -5.66 7.04
N ILE A 189 -5.35 -6.49 7.77
CA ILE A 189 -4.95 -6.97 9.09
C ILE A 189 -3.63 -7.74 9.01
N VAL A 190 -3.51 -8.68 8.08
CA VAL A 190 -2.29 -9.48 7.90
C VAL A 190 -1.10 -8.59 7.49
N THR A 191 -1.31 -7.65 6.56
CA THR A 191 -0.26 -6.75 6.06
C THR A 191 0.26 -5.80 7.14
N VAL A 192 -0.64 -5.27 7.97
CA VAL A 192 -0.26 -4.45 9.13
C VAL A 192 0.59 -5.26 10.08
N PHE A 193 0.17 -6.49 10.40
CA PHE A 193 0.93 -7.34 11.30
C PHE A 193 2.32 -7.65 10.77
N ILE A 194 2.46 -8.02 9.49
CA ILE A 194 3.76 -8.28 8.86
C ILE A 194 4.66 -7.05 8.96
N SER A 195 4.13 -5.86 8.69
CA SER A 195 4.88 -4.60 8.76
C SER A 195 5.33 -4.27 10.19
N LEU A 196 4.44 -4.46 11.18
CA LEU A 196 4.74 -4.29 12.60
C LEU A 196 5.76 -5.32 13.10
N LEU A 197 5.68 -6.56 12.62
CA LEU A 197 6.62 -7.62 12.92
C LEU A 197 7.99 -7.32 12.34
N ALA A 198 8.07 -6.89 11.07
CA ALA A 198 9.30 -6.47 10.44
C ALA A 198 9.95 -5.30 11.20
N PHE A 199 9.16 -4.29 11.59
CA PHE A 199 9.64 -3.19 12.42
C PHE A 199 10.13 -3.67 13.79
N THR A 200 9.40 -4.57 14.43
CA THR A 200 9.77 -5.17 15.72
C THR A 200 11.10 -5.93 15.62
N ILE A 201 11.31 -6.72 14.55
CA ILE A 201 12.57 -7.41 14.29
C ILE A 201 13.71 -6.40 14.17
N VAL A 202 13.54 -5.35 13.36
CA VAL A 202 14.56 -4.29 13.20
C VAL A 202 14.87 -3.63 14.54
N GLU A 203 13.86 -3.31 15.35
CA GLU A 203 14.02 -2.72 16.68
C GLU A 203 14.74 -3.66 17.65
N LEU A 204 14.48 -4.97 17.60
CA LEU A 204 15.18 -5.96 18.42
C LEU A 204 16.68 -5.96 18.15
N PHE A 205 17.11 -5.69 16.91
CA PHE A 205 18.52 -5.59 16.52
C PHE A 205 19.10 -4.17 16.60
N SER A 206 18.34 -3.20 17.13
CA SER A 206 18.78 -1.80 17.23
C SER A 206 19.98 -1.55 18.17
N PHE A 207 20.37 -2.55 18.97
CA PHE A 207 21.61 -2.51 19.76
C PHE A 207 22.87 -2.56 18.88
N TYR A 208 22.76 -3.05 17.65
CA TYR A 208 23.74 -2.79 16.60
C TYR A 208 23.43 -1.42 15.99
N LYS A 209 24.38 -0.47 16.06
CA LYS A 209 24.32 0.80 15.33
C LYS A 209 24.49 0.56 13.82
N LEU A 210 23.51 -0.10 13.21
CA LEU A 210 23.36 -0.10 11.76
C LEU A 210 22.92 1.32 11.37
N SER A 211 23.72 1.99 10.54
CA SER A 211 23.24 3.19 9.86
C SER A 211 22.19 2.74 8.84
N PHE A 212 20.92 2.72 9.24
CA PHE A 212 19.77 2.46 8.36
C PHE A 212 19.54 3.62 7.37
N ASP A 213 20.61 4.27 6.95
CA ASP A 213 20.64 5.42 6.08
C ASP A 213 19.90 5.15 4.75
N PRO A 214 20.02 3.96 4.10
CA PRO A 214 19.22 3.65 2.92
C PRO A 214 17.72 3.81 3.16
N PHE A 215 17.15 3.17 4.18
CA PHE A 215 15.72 3.29 4.48
C PHE A 215 15.32 4.74 4.79
N MET A 216 16.19 5.46 5.49
CA MET A 216 16.00 6.89 5.75
C MET A 216 15.98 7.73 4.46
N TRP A 217 16.80 7.40 3.46
CA TRP A 217 16.83 8.11 2.18
C TRP A 217 15.53 7.90 1.40
N TRP A 218 15.04 6.66 1.36
CA TRP A 218 13.75 6.32 0.76
C TRP A 218 12.60 7.08 1.43
N GLY A 219 12.60 7.15 2.77
CA GLY A 219 11.58 7.85 3.55
C GLY A 219 11.56 9.38 3.39
N LYS A 220 12.62 10.01 2.85
CA LYS A 220 12.66 11.48 2.63
C LYS A 220 11.88 11.93 1.40
N ASN A 221 11.65 11.04 0.43
CA ASN A 221 10.96 11.35 -0.82
C ASN A 221 10.01 10.20 -1.24
N PRO A 222 9.06 9.78 -0.39
CA PRO A 222 8.27 8.57 -0.60
C PRO A 222 7.48 8.61 -1.91
N ILE A 223 6.89 9.77 -2.25
CA ILE A 223 6.09 9.96 -3.46
C ILE A 223 6.94 9.90 -4.73
N LEU A 224 8.13 10.51 -4.70
CA LEU A 224 9.06 10.43 -5.83
C LEU A 224 9.52 8.98 -6.05
N MET A 225 9.90 8.28 -4.98
CA MET A 225 10.34 6.88 -5.07
C MET A 225 9.24 5.99 -5.64
N TYR A 226 8.01 6.24 -5.22
CA TYR A 226 6.83 5.57 -5.76
C TYR A 226 6.59 5.88 -7.25
N CYS A 227 6.60 7.15 -7.66
CA CYS A 227 6.45 7.51 -9.08
C CYS A 227 7.58 6.95 -9.96
N LEU A 228 8.80 6.91 -9.44
CA LEU A 228 9.95 6.32 -10.14
C LEU A 228 9.82 4.81 -10.27
N GLU A 229 9.41 4.13 -9.20
CA GLU A 229 9.15 2.69 -9.24
C GLU A 229 8.06 2.38 -10.27
N PHE A 230 6.91 3.04 -10.23
CA PHE A 230 5.84 2.82 -11.20
C PHE A 230 6.25 3.21 -12.64
N GLY A 231 6.99 4.30 -12.81
CA GLY A 231 7.48 4.71 -14.13
C GLY A 231 8.52 3.73 -14.69
N LEU A 232 9.46 3.27 -13.86
CA LEU A 232 10.52 2.35 -14.27
C LEU A 232 10.02 0.92 -14.42
N VAL A 233 9.33 0.39 -13.40
CA VAL A 233 8.73 -0.95 -13.43
C VAL A 233 7.66 -1.01 -14.51
N GLY A 234 6.73 -0.05 -14.55
CA GLY A 234 5.70 0.01 -15.58
C GLY A 234 6.29 0.12 -16.99
N GLY A 235 7.29 0.98 -17.18
CA GLY A 235 7.98 1.11 -18.47
C GLY A 235 8.71 -0.17 -18.90
N ILE A 236 9.38 -0.84 -17.95
CA ILE A 236 10.06 -2.10 -18.20
C ILE A 236 9.05 -3.22 -18.50
N THR A 237 7.96 -3.33 -17.74
CA THR A 237 6.90 -4.33 -17.97
C THR A 237 6.27 -4.14 -19.34
N VAL A 238 5.99 -2.90 -19.76
CA VAL A 238 5.50 -2.60 -21.11
C VAL A 238 6.53 -2.97 -22.18
N ALA A 239 7.81 -2.65 -21.97
CA ALA A 239 8.86 -2.94 -22.94
C ALA A 239 9.21 -4.43 -23.05
N GLY A 240 9.01 -5.19 -21.98
CA GLY A 240 9.30 -6.63 -21.95
C GLY A 240 8.11 -7.53 -22.26
N GLU A 241 6.89 -7.00 -22.35
CA GLU A 241 5.67 -7.76 -22.63
C GLU A 241 5.64 -9.12 -21.86
N SER A 242 5.51 -10.24 -22.57
CA SER A 242 5.43 -11.60 -22.01
C SER A 242 6.75 -12.15 -21.45
N PHE A 243 7.87 -11.45 -21.59
CA PHE A 243 9.16 -11.86 -21.03
C PHE A 243 9.08 -12.00 -19.51
N PHE A 244 8.38 -11.10 -18.83
CA PHE A 244 8.27 -11.13 -17.37
C PHE A 244 7.37 -12.25 -16.85
N GLU A 245 6.40 -12.69 -17.66
CA GLU A 245 5.52 -13.81 -17.33
C GLU A 245 6.25 -15.17 -17.42
N THR A 246 7.31 -15.23 -18.23
CA THR A 246 8.07 -16.45 -18.53
C THR A 246 9.49 -16.45 -17.97
N ALA A 247 9.90 -15.37 -17.29
CA ALA A 247 11.23 -15.23 -16.74
C ALA A 247 11.52 -16.30 -15.67
N SER A 248 12.70 -16.93 -15.76
CA SER A 248 13.14 -17.88 -14.74
C SER A 248 13.42 -17.16 -13.41
N ALA A 249 13.24 -17.87 -12.29
CA ALA A 249 13.43 -17.30 -10.96
C ALA A 249 14.80 -16.60 -10.75
N PRO A 250 15.94 -17.11 -11.25
CA PRO A 250 17.22 -16.40 -11.16
C PRO A 250 17.22 -15.06 -11.89
N VAL A 251 16.59 -15.00 -13.06
CA VAL A 251 16.48 -13.77 -13.86
C VAL A 251 15.60 -12.76 -13.13
N ALA A 252 14.46 -13.19 -12.60
CA ALA A 252 13.58 -12.35 -11.79
C ALA A 252 14.30 -11.75 -10.57
N ILE A 253 15.08 -12.57 -9.85
CA ILE A 253 15.87 -12.11 -8.69
C ILE A 253 16.87 -11.02 -9.11
N ILE A 254 17.59 -11.21 -10.22
CA ILE A 254 18.56 -10.22 -10.72
C ILE A 254 17.86 -8.91 -11.06
N ILE A 255 16.71 -8.97 -11.73
CA ILE A 255 15.94 -7.78 -12.12
C ILE A 255 15.47 -7.02 -10.87
N VAL A 256 14.91 -7.72 -9.89
CA VAL A 256 14.47 -7.12 -8.61
C VAL A 256 15.66 -6.49 -7.87
N ALA A 257 16.78 -7.19 -7.78
CA ALA A 257 17.99 -6.68 -7.13
C ALA A 257 18.54 -5.44 -7.84
N ALA A 258 18.62 -5.46 -9.18
CA ALA A 258 19.07 -4.32 -9.98
C ALA A 258 18.15 -3.11 -9.79
N MET A 259 16.83 -3.32 -9.77
CA MET A 259 15.85 -2.26 -9.53
C MET A 259 15.99 -1.66 -8.12
N ALA A 260 16.12 -2.50 -7.10
CA ALA A 260 16.32 -2.06 -5.73
C ALA A 260 17.61 -1.23 -5.57
N ILE A 261 18.69 -1.64 -6.22
CA ILE A 261 19.97 -0.90 -6.25
C ILE A 261 19.80 0.45 -6.95
N LEU A 262 19.17 0.47 -8.13
CA LEU A 262 18.96 1.70 -8.91
C LEU A 262 18.13 2.73 -8.15
N LEU A 263 16.99 2.30 -7.61
CA LEU A 263 16.11 3.17 -6.82
C LEU A 263 16.81 3.65 -5.54
N THR A 264 17.57 2.79 -4.86
CA THR A 264 18.36 3.20 -3.69
C THR A 264 19.45 4.21 -4.04
N ALA A 265 20.09 4.07 -5.20
CA ALA A 265 21.07 5.04 -5.68
C ALA A 265 20.43 6.41 -5.96
N ILE A 266 19.22 6.43 -6.54
CA ILE A 266 18.46 7.67 -6.74
C ILE A 266 18.09 8.30 -5.38
N ALA A 267 17.58 7.51 -4.43
CA ALA A 267 17.27 7.98 -3.09
C ALA A 267 18.51 8.58 -2.39
N TYR A 268 19.67 7.92 -2.53
CA TYR A 268 20.96 8.41 -2.03
C TYR A 268 21.34 9.77 -2.65
N ILE A 269 21.23 9.92 -3.96
CA ILE A 269 21.53 11.18 -4.67
C ILE A 269 20.61 12.30 -4.18
N CYS A 270 19.30 12.04 -4.07
CA CYS A 270 18.33 13.00 -3.55
C CYS A 270 18.70 13.44 -2.13
N ASN A 271 19.04 12.48 -1.27
CA ASN A 271 19.50 12.76 0.10
C ASN A 271 20.78 13.61 0.13
N LYS A 272 21.82 13.23 -0.63
CA LYS A 272 23.11 13.94 -0.68
C LYS A 272 22.96 15.36 -1.23
N LYS A 273 22.08 15.56 -2.20
CA LYS A 273 21.78 16.87 -2.78
C LYS A 273 20.72 17.67 -2.01
N LYS A 274 20.21 17.15 -0.89
CA LYS A 274 19.14 17.76 -0.07
C LYS A 274 17.89 18.10 -0.92
N ILE A 275 17.57 17.26 -1.89
CA ILE A 275 16.36 17.37 -2.71
C ILE A 275 15.24 16.68 -1.94
N ILE A 276 14.23 17.46 -1.59
CA ILE A 276 13.01 16.99 -0.93
C ILE A 276 11.83 17.48 -1.77
N ILE A 277 11.11 16.55 -2.38
CA ILE A 277 9.87 16.83 -3.10
C ILE A 277 8.75 16.80 -2.09
N LYS A 278 8.17 17.97 -1.86
CA LYS A 278 6.96 18.16 -1.07
C LYS A 278 5.80 18.35 -2.03
N ILE A 279 4.64 17.81 -1.66
CA ILE A 279 3.35 18.24 -2.21
C ILE A 279 2.90 19.45 -1.40
#